data_AF-A0A849PW22-F1
#
_entry.id   AF-A0A849PW22-F1
#
_cell.length_a   1.000
_cell.length_b   1.000
_cell.length_c   1.000
_cell.angle_alpha   90.00
_cell.angle_beta   90.00
_cell.angle_gamma   90.00
#
_symmetry.space_group_name_H-M   'P 1'
#
loop_
_entity.id
_entity.type
_entity.pdbx_description
1 polymer ?
#
loop_
_entity_poly.entity_id
_entity_poly.type
_entity_poly.pdbx_seq_one_letter_code
_entity_poly.pdbx_strand_id
1 'polypeptide(L)' 'MVEDTITDRDNVLFEAGIKLGALYHQFTGSPVNLRTVESLETAIAQSISVQPCVEKITVS' A
#
# COMPACT_ATOMS: atom_id res chain seq x y z
N MET A 1 11.04 -34.56 -5.53
CA MET A 1 11.53 -33.23 -5.13
C MET A 1 10.43 -32.27 -5.53
N VAL A 2 9.62 -31.79 -4.59
CA VAL A 2 8.65 -30.73 -4.89
C VAL A 2 9.50 -29.47 -5.05
N GLU A 3 9.44 -28.86 -6.23
CA GLU A 3 10.17 -27.63 -6.53
C GLU A 3 9.48 -26.49 -5.78
N ASP A 4 10.12 -25.96 -4.73
CA ASP A 4 9.65 -24.78 -3.99
C ASP A 4 9.75 -23.55 -4.90
N THR A 5 8.79 -23.43 -5.81
CA THR A 5 8.68 -22.30 -6.72
C THR A 5 7.79 -21.26 -6.08
N ILE A 6 8.29 -20.03 -5.95
CA ILE A 6 7.51 -18.89 -5.48
C ILE A 6 6.35 -18.67 -6.47
N THR A 7 5.13 -18.75 -5.97
CA THR A 7 3.93 -18.55 -6.81
C THR A 7 3.55 -17.07 -6.87
N ASP A 8 2.73 -16.70 -7.86
CA ASP A 8 2.14 -15.34 -7.91
C ASP A 8 1.37 -15.01 -6.64
N ARG A 9 0.71 -16.01 -6.03
CA ARG A 9 0.02 -15.84 -4.74
C ARG A 9 1.00 -15.46 -3.63
N ASP A 10 2.16 -16.09 -3.57
CA ASP A 10 3.18 -15.80 -2.55
C ASP A 10 3.73 -14.38 -2.73
N ASN A 11 3.99 -13.98 -3.98
CA ASN A 11 4.41 -12.62 -4.31
C ASN A 11 3.35 -11.58 -3.92
N VAL A 12 2.08 -11.80 -4.25
CA VAL A 12 1.00 -10.86 -3.90
C VAL A 12 0.84 -10.75 -2.38
N LEU A 13 0.96 -11.86 -1.63
CA LEU A 13 0.90 -11.85 -0.16
C LEU A 13 2.10 -11.10 0.45
N PHE A 14 3.30 -11.32 -0.08
CA PHE A 14 4.50 -10.61 0.35
C PHE A 14 4.39 -9.10 0.10
N GLU A 15 3.97 -8.74 -1.12
CA GLU A 15 3.73 -7.37 -1.53
C GLU A 15 2.64 -6.68 -0.71
N ALA A 16 1.61 -7.41 -0.24
CA ALA A 16 0.62 -6.88 0.69
C ALA A 16 1.26 -6.51 2.04
N GLY A 17 2.18 -7.32 2.55
CA GLY A 17 2.95 -7.02 3.76
C GLY A 17 3.78 -5.74 3.64
N ILE A 18 4.47 -5.57 2.50
CA ILE A 18 5.21 -4.34 2.17
C ILE A 18 4.28 -3.12 2.23
N LYS A 19 3.08 -3.21 1.64
CA LYS A 19 2.11 -2.10 1.59
C LYS A 19 1.60 -1.72 2.96
N LEU A 20 1.30 -2.68 3.82
CA LEU A 20 0.89 -2.41 5.20
C LEU A 20 1.99 -1.67 5.98
N GLY A 21 3.25 -2.11 5.82
CA GLY A 21 4.40 -1.44 6.42
C GLY A 21 4.61 -0.02 5.88
N ALA A 22 4.54 0.16 4.57
CA ALA A 22 4.68 1.45 3.92
C ALA A 22 3.57 2.42 4.34
N LEU A 23 2.31 1.98 4.31
CA LEU A 23 1.16 2.79 4.77
C LEU A 23 1.36 3.27 6.20
N TYR A 24 1.72 2.36 7.11
CA TYR A 24 1.88 2.69 8.52
C TYR A 24 3.04 3.66 8.73
N HIS A 25 4.24 3.31 8.29
CA HIS A 25 5.44 4.10 8.61
C HIS A 25 5.53 5.42 7.84
N GLN A 26 4.96 5.51 6.64
CA GLN A 26 5.07 6.72 5.83
C GLN A 26 4.06 7.80 6.23
N PHE A 27 2.85 7.39 6.66
CA PHE A 27 1.74 8.34 6.83
C PHE A 27 1.26 8.50 8.27
N THR A 28 1.55 7.56 9.18
CA THR A 28 1.18 7.72 10.60
C THR A 28 1.83 8.96 11.19
N GLY A 29 1.03 9.80 11.86
CA GLY A 29 1.48 11.06 12.44
C GLY A 29 1.51 12.24 11.47
N SER A 30 1.14 12.04 10.20
CA SER A 30 0.95 13.13 9.25
C SER A 30 -0.11 14.11 9.77
N PRO A 31 0.17 15.43 9.80
CA PRO A 31 -0.84 16.41 10.18
C PRO A 31 -2.04 16.35 9.23
N VAL A 32 -3.24 16.24 9.79
CA VAL A 32 -4.49 16.18 9.03
C VAL A 32 -5.60 16.98 9.72
N ASN A 33 -6.44 17.64 8.93
CA ASN A 33 -7.68 18.25 9.37
C ASN A 33 -8.72 18.20 8.22
N LEU A 34 -9.94 18.68 8.47
CA LEU A 34 -11.03 18.62 7.49
C LEU A 34 -10.75 19.33 6.16
N ARG A 35 -9.81 20.29 6.12
CA ARG A 35 -9.40 20.96 4.87
C ARG A 35 -8.31 20.21 4.11
N THR A 36 -7.57 19.32 4.76
CA THR A 36 -6.42 18.61 4.17
C THR A 36 -6.67 17.12 3.96
N VAL A 37 -7.75 16.57 4.52
CA VAL A 37 -8.06 15.12 4.48
C VAL A 37 -8.11 14.58 3.05
N GLU A 38 -8.86 15.23 2.16
CA GLU A 38 -9.01 14.80 0.76
C GLU A 38 -7.67 14.83 0.00
N SER A 39 -6.83 15.84 0.27
CA SER A 39 -5.50 15.93 -0.33
C SER A 39 -4.55 14.84 0.18
N LEU A 40 -4.66 14.48 1.47
CA LEU A 40 -3.85 13.43 2.07
C LEU A 40 -4.30 12.05 1.57
N GLU A 41 -5.61 11.79 1.50
CA GLU A 41 -6.18 10.57 0.92
C GLU A 41 -5.70 10.37 -0.52
N THR A 42 -5.77 11.43 -1.34
CA THR A 42 -5.30 11.41 -2.73
C THR A 42 -3.81 11.12 -2.81
N ALA A 43 -2.99 11.76 -1.97
CA ALA A 43 -1.55 11.56 -1.94
C ALA A 43 -1.18 10.13 -1.52
N ILE A 44 -1.86 9.57 -0.51
CA ILE A 44 -1.66 8.17 -0.08
C ILE A 44 -2.05 7.23 -1.23
N ALA A 45 -3.22 7.42 -1.84
CA ALA A 45 -3.69 6.56 -2.93
C ALA A 45 -2.71 6.57 -4.11
N GLN A 46 -2.26 7.76 -4.55
CA GLN A 46 -1.29 7.90 -5.62
C GLN A 46 0.06 7.25 -5.26
N SER A 47 0.55 7.47 -4.04
CA SER A 47 1.81 6.90 -3.56
C SER A 47 1.79 5.37 -3.49
N ILE A 48 0.70 4.77 -3.01
CA ILE A 48 0.61 3.30 -2.94
C ILE A 48 0.32 2.69 -4.31
N SER A 49 -0.40 3.38 -5.21
CA SER A 49 -0.76 2.86 -6.54
C SER A 49 0.45 2.49 -7.41
N VAL A 50 1.61 3.09 -7.15
CA VAL A 50 2.84 2.81 -7.89
C VAL A 50 3.66 1.66 -7.30
N GLN A 51 3.22 1.06 -6.19
CA GLN A 51 3.89 -0.12 -5.63
C GLN A 51 3.55 -1.39 -6.44
N PRO A 52 4.43 -2.41 -6.46
CA PRO A 52 4.18 -3.64 -7.20
C PRO A 52 2.88 -4.34 -6.78
N CYS A 53 2.21 -5.00 -7.74
CA CYS A 53 0.97 -5.76 -7.50
C CYS A 53 -0.22 -4.93 -6.97
N VAL A 54 -0.26 -3.61 -7.19
CA VAL A 54 -1.45 -2.78 -6.89
C VAL A 54 -2.26 -2.56 -8.16
N GLU A 55 -3.47 -3.11 -8.20
CA GLU A 55 -4.43 -2.83 -9.28
C GLU A 55 -5.37 -1.66 -8.93
N LYS A 56 -5.78 -1.57 -7.66
CA LYS A 56 -6.67 -0.53 -7.16
C LYS A 56 -6.42 -0.28 -5.68
N ILE A 57 -6.52 0.98 -5.27
CA ILE A 57 -6.56 1.39 -3.87
C ILE A 57 -7.66 2.42 -3.64
N THR A 58 -8.21 2.44 -2.44
CA THR A 58 -9.12 3.48 -1.94
C THR A 58 -8.68 3.84 -0.53
N VAL A 59 -8.66 5.14 -0.24
CA VAL A 59 -8.28 5.71 1.05
C VAL A 59 -9.42 6.64 1.47
N SER A 60 -9.75 6.64 2.77
CA SER A 60 -10.89 7.35 3.37
C SER A 60 -10.69 7.55 4.87
#